data_AF-K6TWT7-F1
#
_entry.id   AF-K6TWT7-F1
#
_cell.length_a   1.000
_cell.length_b   1.000
_cell.length_c   1.000
_cell.angle_alpha   90.00
_cell.angle_beta   90.00
_cell.angle_gamma   90.00
#
_symmetry.space_group_name_H-M   'P 1'
#
loop_
_entity.id
_entity.type
_entity.pdbx_description
1 polymer ?
#
loop_
_entity_poly.entity_id
_entity_poly.type
_entity_poly.pdbx_seq_one_letter_code
_entity_poly.pdbx_strand_id
1 'polypeptide(L)'
;MNSGIFNVFDNIFGDHDVYSDGHQISHSEKNIFGGEDIYSNGHKVIHTEANSLGGKDIYTNGHQIVHTEPNIFGGDNIYNHGHLISHTESNILGGNDLYAGGHMIAQTQQLGNGISILKYSDPLAHIDSYEMPSFHL
;
A
#
# COMPACT_ATOMS: atom_id res chain seq x y z
N MET A 1 26.68 3.73 5.84
CA MET A 1 25.35 3.20 6.20
C MET A 1 25.30 1.79 5.63
N ASN A 2 25.29 0.76 6.47
CA ASN A 2 25.09 -0.61 5.99
C ASN A 2 23.62 -0.75 5.64
N SER A 3 23.30 -0.83 4.36
CA SER A 3 21.97 -1.24 3.91
C SER A 3 21.83 -2.73 4.21
N GLY A 4 21.20 -3.06 5.35
CA GLY A 4 20.84 -4.44 5.66
C GLY A 4 19.90 -4.99 4.58
N ILE A 5 20.09 -6.24 4.18
CA ILE A 5 19.17 -6.91 3.26
C ILE A 5 17.91 -7.24 4.05
N PHE A 6 16.79 -6.64 3.68
CA PHE A 6 15.48 -7.00 4.19
C PHE A 6 14.84 -8.03 3.25
N ASN A 7 14.33 -9.11 3.83
CA ASN A 7 13.53 -10.10 3.10
C ASN A 7 12.10 -10.03 3.60
N VAL A 8 11.14 -10.04 2.67
CA VAL A 8 9.71 -10.01 2.97
C VAL A 8 9.10 -11.31 2.46
N PHE A 9 8.33 -11.99 3.32
CA PHE A 9 7.67 -13.25 2.98
C PHE A 9 6.21 -13.19 3.38
N ASP A 10 5.33 -13.80 2.59
CA ASP A 10 3.95 -14.03 2.98
C ASP A 10 3.91 -14.95 4.21
N ASN A 11 3.04 -14.65 5.16
CA ASN A 11 2.86 -15.43 6.37
C ASN A 11 1.48 -16.13 6.41
N ILE A 12 1.31 -17.01 7.40
CA ILE A 12 0.09 -17.82 7.54
C ILE A 12 -1.17 -17.01 7.88
N PHE A 13 -1.02 -15.72 8.20
CA PHE A 13 -2.09 -14.81 8.58
C PHE A 13 -2.59 -13.97 7.40
N GLY A 14 -2.10 -14.24 6.19
CA GLY A 14 -2.52 -13.55 4.97
C GLY A 14 -1.92 -12.16 4.81
N ASP A 15 -0.78 -11.92 5.43
CA ASP A 15 0.01 -10.70 5.33
C ASP A 15 1.51 -11.08 5.32
N HIS A 16 2.42 -10.23 5.81
CA HIS A 16 3.85 -10.41 5.58
C HIS A 16 4.71 -10.41 6.85
N ASP A 17 5.80 -11.17 6.79
CA ASP A 17 6.89 -11.16 7.75
C ASP A 17 8.13 -10.50 7.14
N VAL A 18 8.80 -9.63 7.90
CA VAL A 18 10.03 -8.96 7.48
C VAL A 18 11.20 -9.48 8.30
N TYR A 19 12.24 -9.92 7.61
CA TYR A 19 13.47 -10.44 8.19
C TYR A 19 14.67 -9.56 7.83
N SER A 20 15.56 -9.36 8.81
CA SER A 20 16.90 -8.77 8.62
C SER A 20 17.94 -9.73 9.19
N ASP A 21 18.99 -10.02 8.42
CA ASP A 21 20.09 -10.90 8.84
C ASP A 21 19.62 -12.27 9.38
N GLY A 22 18.54 -12.82 8.79
CA GLY A 22 17.95 -14.10 9.19
C GLY A 22 17.02 -14.04 10.41
N HIS A 23 16.81 -12.87 11.01
CA HIS A 23 15.93 -12.68 12.16
C HIS A 23 14.66 -11.93 11.76
N GLN A 24 13.50 -12.39 12.24
CA GLN A 24 12.24 -11.68 12.05
C GLN A 24 12.24 -10.39 12.87
N ILE A 25 12.06 -9.26 12.21
CA ILE A 25 12.04 -7.93 12.83
C ILE A 25 10.65 -7.30 12.83
N SER A 26 9.77 -7.76 11.93
CA SER A 26 8.38 -7.32 11.84
C SER A 26 7.47 -8.46 11.40
N HIS A 27 6.24 -8.41 11.87
CA HIS A 27 5.15 -9.32 11.54
C HIS A 27 3.88 -8.50 11.34
N SER A 28 3.12 -8.74 10.28
CA SER A 28 1.77 -8.18 10.14
C SER A 28 0.72 -9.28 10.03
N GLU A 29 -0.50 -8.98 10.48
CA GLU A 29 -1.66 -9.86 10.36
C GLU A 29 -2.95 -9.04 10.20
N LYS A 30 -3.93 -9.60 9.50
CA LYS A 30 -5.28 -8.99 9.42
C LYS A 30 -5.96 -9.07 10.77
N ASN A 31 -6.65 -8.00 11.17
CA ASN A 31 -7.42 -7.97 12.41
C ASN A 31 -8.93 -8.04 12.16
N ILE A 32 -9.69 -8.27 13.23
CA ILE A 32 -11.16 -8.41 13.18
C ILE A 32 -11.91 -7.11 12.84
N PHE A 33 -11.22 -5.98 12.80
CA PHE A 33 -11.79 -4.64 12.55
C PHE A 33 -11.62 -4.20 11.08
N GLY A 34 -11.30 -5.15 10.19
CA GLY A 34 -11.16 -4.88 8.76
C GLY A 34 -9.86 -4.18 8.39
N GLY A 35 -8.87 -4.15 9.30
CA GLY A 35 -7.53 -3.64 9.00
C GLY A 35 -6.44 -4.65 9.34
N GLU A 36 -5.29 -4.13 9.74
CA GLU A 36 -4.05 -4.87 9.96
C GLU A 36 -3.40 -4.43 11.28
N ASP A 37 -2.82 -5.40 11.98
CA ASP A 37 -1.94 -5.19 13.13
C ASP A 37 -0.50 -5.45 12.69
N ILE A 38 0.41 -4.54 13.06
CA ILE A 38 1.86 -4.70 12.83
C ILE A 38 2.55 -4.83 14.17
N TYR A 39 3.36 -5.87 14.27
CA TYR A 39 4.16 -6.22 15.43
C TYR A 39 5.64 -6.04 15.12
N SER A 40 6.38 -5.44 16.04
CA SER A 40 7.84 -5.42 16.01
C SER A 40 8.37 -5.97 17.32
N ASN A 41 9.33 -6.90 17.23
CA ASN A 41 9.90 -7.59 18.39
C ASN A 41 8.84 -8.21 19.33
N GLY A 42 7.75 -8.74 18.76
CA GLY A 42 6.65 -9.36 19.52
C GLY A 42 5.64 -8.39 20.13
N HIS A 43 5.79 -7.08 19.93
CA HIS A 43 4.86 -6.07 20.44
C HIS A 43 4.09 -5.41 19.31
N LYS A 44 2.77 -5.25 19.47
CA LYS A 44 1.96 -4.49 18.53
C LYS A 44 2.37 -3.02 18.56
N VAL A 45 2.85 -2.51 17.43
CA VAL A 45 3.32 -1.12 17.27
C VAL A 45 2.35 -0.27 16.46
N ILE A 46 1.62 -0.89 15.54
CA ILE A 46 0.60 -0.25 14.71
C ILE A 46 -0.65 -1.11 14.73
N HIS A 47 -1.80 -0.47 14.84
CA HIS A 47 -3.11 -1.06 14.65
C HIS A 47 -3.86 -0.22 13.64
N THR A 48 -4.57 -0.87 12.72
CA THR A 48 -5.41 -0.16 11.78
C THR A 48 -6.79 -0.78 11.67
N GLU A 49 -7.81 0.02 11.44
CA GLU A 49 -9.19 -0.45 11.34
C GLU A 49 -10.00 0.40 10.37
N ALA A 50 -11.06 -0.19 9.80
CA ALA A 50 -12.01 0.56 8.99
C ALA A 50 -12.82 1.50 9.90
N ASN A 51 -13.04 2.74 9.46
CA ASN A 51 -13.82 3.73 10.21
C ASN A 51 -15.24 3.91 9.63
N SER A 52 -16.12 4.54 10.41
CA SER A 52 -17.53 4.74 10.04
C SER A 52 -17.76 5.68 8.85
N LEU A 53 -16.72 6.39 8.41
CA LEU A 53 -16.78 7.31 7.28
C LEU A 53 -16.33 6.64 5.96
N GLY A 54 -16.01 5.35 6.00
CA GLY A 54 -15.62 4.56 4.84
C GLY A 54 -14.14 4.59 4.51
N GLY A 55 -13.30 5.18 5.38
CA GLY A 55 -11.85 5.12 5.28
C GLY A 55 -11.23 4.25 6.36
N LYS A 56 -9.98 4.55 6.73
CA LYS A 56 -9.16 3.76 7.65
C LYS A 56 -8.54 4.64 8.73
N ASP A 57 -8.52 4.14 9.95
CA ASP A 57 -7.85 4.76 11.08
C ASP A 57 -6.55 4.01 11.40
N ILE A 58 -5.51 4.76 11.78
CA ILE A 58 -4.21 4.23 12.16
C ILE A 58 -3.90 4.66 13.59
N TYR A 59 -3.57 3.67 14.41
CA TYR A 59 -3.27 3.82 15.82
C TYR A 59 -1.83 3.41 16.10
N THR A 60 -1.17 4.16 16.98
CA THR A 60 0.07 3.74 17.62
C THR A 60 -0.06 3.93 19.13
N ASN A 61 0.40 2.94 19.91
CA ASN A 61 0.29 2.97 21.38
C ASN A 61 -1.13 3.26 21.90
N GLY A 62 -2.16 2.82 21.18
CA GLY A 62 -3.57 3.04 21.54
C GLY A 62 -4.13 4.43 21.19
N HIS A 63 -3.35 5.29 20.54
CA HIS A 63 -3.79 6.61 20.09
C HIS A 63 -3.93 6.66 18.58
N GLN A 64 -5.05 7.20 18.10
CA GLN A 64 -5.25 7.48 16.68
C GLN A 64 -4.30 8.60 16.25
N ILE A 65 -3.46 8.31 15.26
CA ILE A 65 -2.49 9.26 14.70
C ILE A 65 -2.86 9.69 13.28
N VAL A 66 -3.52 8.81 12.53
CA VAL A 66 -3.99 9.09 11.16
C VAL A 66 -5.42 8.63 11.00
N HIS A 67 -6.17 9.40 10.21
CA HIS A 67 -7.54 9.14 9.82
C HIS A 67 -7.65 9.39 8.31
N THR A 68 -8.30 8.49 7.59
CA THR A 68 -8.68 8.73 6.19
C THR A 68 -10.18 8.66 5.98
N GLU A 69 -10.67 9.41 5.00
CA GLU A 69 -12.06 9.36 4.55
C GLU A 69 -12.13 9.66 3.05
N PRO A 70 -13.08 9.07 2.31
CA PRO A 70 -13.25 9.35 0.89
C PRO A 70 -13.53 10.82 0.60
N ASN A 71 -13.02 11.33 -0.51
CA ASN A 71 -13.23 12.70 -0.96
C ASN A 71 -13.96 12.78 -2.31
N ILE A 72 -14.32 14.00 -2.71
CA ILE A 72 -15.09 14.26 -3.94
C ILE A 72 -14.31 13.99 -5.24
N PHE A 73 -13.00 13.78 -5.15
CA PHE A 73 -12.10 13.56 -6.28
C PHE A 73 -11.83 12.07 -6.54
N GLY A 74 -12.55 11.19 -5.84
CA GLY A 74 -12.42 9.73 -6.00
C GLY A 74 -11.24 9.11 -5.27
N GLY A 75 -10.51 9.87 -4.45
CA GLY A 75 -9.50 9.37 -3.52
C GLY A 75 -9.92 9.58 -2.06
N ASP A 76 -8.94 9.71 -1.18
CA ASP A 76 -9.13 9.90 0.27
C ASP A 76 -8.46 11.19 0.76
N ASN A 77 -9.11 11.88 1.69
CA ASN A 77 -8.46 12.85 2.55
C ASN A 77 -7.64 12.13 3.62
N ILE A 78 -6.48 12.67 3.97
CA ILE A 78 -5.58 12.12 4.99
C ILE A 78 -5.40 13.18 6.08
N TYR A 79 -5.83 12.82 7.27
CA TYR A 79 -5.75 13.65 8.45
C TYR A 79 -4.70 13.12 9.42
N ASN A 80 -3.96 14.03 10.04
CA ASN A 80 -3.02 13.72 11.11
C ASN A 80 -3.40 14.55 12.33
N HIS A 81 -3.72 13.88 13.44
CA HIS A 81 -4.29 14.50 14.65
C HIS A 81 -5.44 15.48 14.36
N GLY A 82 -6.35 15.11 13.44
CA GLY A 82 -7.52 15.93 13.08
C GLY A 82 -7.26 17.06 12.08
N HIS A 83 -6.04 17.25 11.61
CA HIS A 83 -5.69 18.24 10.59
C HIS A 83 -5.52 17.57 9.23
N LEU A 84 -6.16 18.10 8.19
CA LEU A 84 -5.93 17.68 6.81
C LEU A 84 -4.47 17.99 6.42
N ILE A 85 -3.70 16.96 6.10
CA ILE A 85 -2.29 17.09 5.72
C ILE A 85 -2.04 16.80 4.23
N SER A 86 -2.87 15.95 3.64
CA SER A 86 -2.79 15.55 2.24
C SER A 86 -4.09 14.93 1.78
N HIS A 87 -4.26 14.77 0.47
CA HIS A 87 -5.36 14.01 -0.10
C HIS A 87 -4.91 13.32 -1.38
N THR A 88 -5.63 12.26 -1.76
CA THR A 88 -5.46 11.61 -3.05
C THR A 88 -6.60 11.93 -4.00
N GLU A 89 -6.31 11.95 -5.30
CA GLU A 89 -7.29 12.13 -6.37
C GLU A 89 -7.10 11.01 -7.40
N SER A 90 -8.18 10.46 -7.96
CA SER A 90 -8.05 9.50 -9.05
C SER A 90 -7.49 10.17 -10.31
N ASN A 91 -6.54 9.52 -10.98
CA ASN A 91 -5.91 10.04 -12.19
C ASN A 91 -6.32 9.26 -13.45
N ILE A 92 -6.06 9.87 -14.61
CA ILE A 92 -6.41 9.31 -15.93
C ILE A 92 -5.65 8.02 -16.27
N LEU A 93 -4.58 7.71 -15.53
CA LEU A 93 -3.74 6.52 -15.73
C LEU A 93 -4.21 5.32 -14.90
N GLY A 94 -5.40 5.42 -14.29
CA GLY A 94 -6.00 4.35 -13.48
C GLY A 94 -5.34 4.16 -12.11
N GLY A 95 -4.59 5.16 -11.63
CA GLY A 95 -4.06 5.22 -10.26
C GLY A 95 -4.53 6.47 -9.53
N ASN A 96 -3.75 6.91 -8.55
CA ASN A 96 -4.06 8.08 -7.73
C ASN A 96 -2.88 9.05 -7.64
N ASP A 97 -3.16 10.35 -7.69
CA ASP A 97 -2.22 11.43 -7.43
C ASP A 97 -2.31 11.82 -5.95
N LEU A 98 -1.16 12.01 -5.27
CA LEU A 98 -1.08 12.44 -3.88
C LEU A 98 -0.72 13.93 -3.83
N TYR A 99 -1.56 14.73 -3.20
CA TYR A 99 -1.37 16.16 -3.01
C TYR A 99 -1.07 16.48 -1.54
N ALA A 100 -0.07 17.33 -1.31
CA ALA A 100 0.25 17.89 0.00
C ALA A 100 0.63 19.37 -0.16
N GLY A 101 0.11 20.23 0.72
CA GLY A 101 0.37 21.69 0.64
C GLY A 101 -0.07 22.33 -0.68
N GLY A 102 -1.07 21.77 -1.36
CA GLY A 102 -1.56 22.26 -2.66
C GLY A 102 -0.74 21.82 -3.87
N HIS A 103 0.26 20.95 -3.69
CA HIS A 103 1.10 20.44 -4.76
C HIS A 103 1.03 18.92 -4.84
N MET A 104 1.03 18.37 -6.06
CA MET A 104 1.20 16.94 -6.29
C MET A 104 2.63 16.54 -5.90
N ILE A 105 2.77 15.55 -5.02
CA ILE A 105 4.06 15.07 -4.50
C ILE A 105 4.37 13.62 -4.88
N ALA A 106 3.36 12.85 -5.26
CA ALA A 106 3.52 11.49 -5.76
C ALA A 106 2.33 11.12 -6.64
N GLN A 107 2.48 10.06 -7.43
CA GLN A 107 1.40 9.46 -8.21
C GLN A 107 1.59 7.95 -8.26
N THR A 108 0.49 7.21 -8.34
CA THR A 108 0.47 5.81 -8.74
C THR A 108 -0.19 5.70 -10.11
N GLN A 109 0.21 4.69 -10.89
CA GLN A 109 -0.36 4.39 -12.20
C GLN A 109 -0.52 2.89 -12.34
N GLN A 110 -1.48 2.46 -13.14
CA GLN A 110 -1.59 1.04 -13.47
C GLN A 110 -0.32 0.61 -14.24
N LEU A 111 0.26 -0.55 -13.89
CA LEU A 111 1.49 -1.06 -14.52
C LEU A 111 1.32 -1.42 -16.01
N GLY A 112 0.11 -1.28 -16.57
CA GLY A 112 -0.25 -1.78 -17.89
C GLY A 112 0.05 -3.27 -18.03
N ASN A 113 0.64 -3.66 -19.15
CA ASN A 113 1.04 -5.06 -19.42
C ASN A 113 2.36 -5.46 -18.74
N GLY A 114 2.93 -4.62 -17.87
CA GLY A 114 4.24 -4.86 -17.25
C GLY A 114 4.33 -6.20 -16.51
N ILE A 115 3.26 -6.62 -15.82
CA ILE A 115 3.23 -7.92 -15.13
C ILE A 115 3.32 -9.07 -16.14
N SER A 116 2.61 -9.01 -17.26
CA SER A 116 2.65 -10.05 -18.30
C SER A 116 4.01 -10.13 -19.00
N ILE A 117 4.67 -8.99 -19.22
CA ILE A 117 6.00 -8.93 -19.81
C ILE A 117 7.05 -9.48 -18.84
N LEU A 118 6.98 -9.12 -17.56
CA LEU A 118 7.94 -9.52 -16.52
C LEU A 118 7.74 -10.95 -15.99
N LYS A 119 6.72 -11.69 -16.46
CA LYS A 119 6.55 -13.12 -16.13
C LYS A 119 7.70 -13.99 -16.65
N TYR A 120 8.35 -13.56 -17.72
CA TYR A 120 9.45 -14.30 -18.32
C TYR A 120 10.78 -13.80 -17.78
N SER A 121 11.71 -14.72 -17.50
CA SER A 121 13.07 -14.37 -17.08
C SER A 121 13.83 -13.58 -18.15
N ASP A 122 13.50 -13.79 -19.43
CA ASP A 122 13.90 -12.95 -20.56
C ASP A 122 12.65 -12.55 -21.38
N PRO A 123 12.02 -11.41 -21.07
CA PRO A 123 10.81 -10.96 -21.76
C PRO A 123 11.00 -10.73 -23.27
N LEU A 124 12.23 -10.41 -23.71
CA LEU A 124 12.51 -10.12 -25.11
C LEU A 124 12.52 -11.40 -25.96
N ALA A 125 12.91 -12.54 -25.37
CA ALA A 125 12.87 -13.84 -26.03
C ALA A 125 11.44 -14.36 -26.28
N HIS A 126 10.44 -13.79 -25.61
CA HIS A 126 9.05 -14.23 -25.66
C HIS A 126 8.11 -13.27 -26.39
N ILE A 127 8.65 -12.25 -27.07
CA ILE A 127 7.86 -11.22 -27.74
C ILE A 127 6.91 -11.80 -28.81
N ASP A 128 7.32 -12.87 -29.50
CA ASP A 128 6.53 -13.54 -30.52
C ASP A 128 5.30 -14.28 -29.96
N SER A 129 5.28 -14.54 -28.64
CA SER A 129 4.16 -15.18 -27.94
C SER A 129 3.19 -14.19 -27.30
N TYR A 130 3.45 -12.89 -27.42
CA TYR A 130 2.59 -11.86 -26.85
C TYR A 130 1.38 -11.59 -27.74
N GLU A 131 0.19 -11.91 -27.23
CA GLU A 131 -1.09 -11.54 -27.86
C GLU A 131 -1.62 -10.24 -27.23
N MET A 132 -1.85 -9.22 -28.05
CA MET A 132 -2.47 -7.99 -27.58
C MET A 132 -3.92 -8.27 -27.16
N PRO A 133 -4.36 -7.80 -25.96
CA PRO A 133 -5.75 -7.86 -25.57
C PRO A 133 -6.64 -7.17 -26.61
N SER A 134 -7.82 -7.72 -26.88
CA SER A 134 -8.78 -7.07 -27.77
C SER A 134 -9.24 -5.75 -27.17
N PHE A 135 -9.16 -4.67 -27.95
CA PHE A 135 -9.73 -3.39 -27.54
C PHE A 135 -11.25 -3.47 -27.62
N HIS A 136 -11.92 -3.33 -26.48
CA HIS A 136 -13.35 -3.06 -26.43
C HIS A 136 -13.54 -1.55 -26.59
N LEU A 137 -14.01 -1.15 -27.78
CA LEU A 137 -14.42 0.22 -28.13
C LEU A 137 -15.90 0.43 -27.79
#